data_AF-A0A8T3Z801-F1
#
_entry.id   AF-A0A8T3Z801-F1
#
_cell.length_a   1.000
_cell.length_b   1.000
_cell.length_c   1.000
_cell.angle_alpha   90.00
_cell.angle_beta   90.00
_cell.angle_gamma   90.00
#
_symmetry.space_group_name_H-M   'P 1'
#
loop_
_entity.id
_entity.type
_entity.pdbx_description
1 polymer ?
#
loop_
_entity_poly.entity_id
_entity_poly.type
_entity_poly.pdbx_seq_one_letter_code
_entity_poly.pdbx_strand_id
1 'polypeptide(L)'
;ASYTYYDYCNGAESLVKYTCAQGTAVAAETACNCVDTQCHTASMTVGAFVQSQNPVIVIGASAATQENIAAIDLAGKYGWKVVTDATISDATTGTYVAIGGPYANKVSEAAFGGQIWDYGVGEALFLVKEFDAGGKTLVISGSEAQDTRNAVKDLIDNPESFTDVYVVQRVS
;
A
#
# COMPACT_ATOMS: atom_id res chain seq x y z
N ALA A 1 1.49 -19.43 10.44
CA ALA A 1 2.42 -18.73 11.36
C ALA A 1 1.58 -17.82 12.24
N SER A 2 2.01 -17.56 13.49
CA SER A 2 1.34 -16.58 14.36
C SER A 2 2.04 -15.24 14.15
N TYR A 3 1.30 -14.20 13.82
CA TYR A 3 1.83 -12.84 13.71
C TYR A 3 1.23 -11.99 14.82
N THR A 4 2.04 -11.10 15.38
CA THR A 4 1.55 -10.10 16.32
C THR A 4 1.27 -8.83 15.54
N TYR A 5 0.00 -8.45 15.44
CA TYR A 5 -0.37 -7.13 14.97
C TYR A 5 -0.51 -6.22 16.18
N TYR A 6 0.19 -5.08 16.17
CA TYR A 6 0.02 -4.08 17.21
C TYR A 6 -1.11 -3.15 16.78
N ASP A 7 -2.24 -3.24 17.47
CA ASP A 7 -3.35 -2.30 17.29
C ASP A 7 -2.97 -0.99 18.00
N TYR A 8 -2.30 -0.12 17.26
CA TYR A 8 -1.91 1.21 17.72
C TYR A 8 -3.12 2.11 18.02
N CYS A 9 -4.32 1.76 17.54
CA CYS A 9 -5.54 2.52 17.78
C CYS A 9 -6.14 2.22 19.17
N ASN A 10 -5.95 1.01 19.71
CA ASN A 10 -6.41 0.64 21.07
C ASN A 10 -5.30 0.35 22.08
N GLY A 11 -4.03 0.43 21.67
CA GLY A 11 -2.87 0.12 22.53
C GLY A 11 -2.79 -1.36 22.92
N ALA A 12 -3.32 -2.24 22.07
CA ALA A 12 -3.43 -3.67 22.35
C ALA A 12 -2.57 -4.48 21.36
N GLU A 13 -1.77 -5.41 21.91
CA GLU A 13 -1.13 -6.45 21.10
C GLU A 13 -2.16 -7.54 20.80
N SER A 14 -2.54 -7.65 19.52
CA SER A 14 -3.47 -8.67 19.05
C SER A 14 -2.69 -9.77 18.33
N LEU A 15 -2.74 -10.98 18.90
CA LEU A 15 -2.07 -12.15 18.34
C LEU A 15 -2.98 -12.77 17.27
N VAL A 16 -2.71 -12.45 16.01
CA VAL A 16 -3.49 -12.97 14.88
C VAL A 16 -2.91 -14.33 14.48
N LYS A 17 -3.64 -15.40 14.79
CA LYS A 17 -3.36 -16.74 14.27
C LYS A 17 -4.04 -16.89 12.92
N TYR A 18 -3.26 -16.80 11.84
CA TYR A 18 -3.72 -17.28 10.54
C TYR A 18 -3.76 -18.80 10.55
N THR A 19 -4.97 -19.37 10.60
CA THR A 19 -5.21 -20.76 10.20
C THR A 19 -5.52 -20.80 8.71
N CYS A 20 -4.62 -21.39 7.93
CA CYS A 20 -4.97 -21.88 6.60
C CYS A 20 -6.16 -22.84 6.73
N ALA A 21 -7.23 -22.54 6.00
CA ALA A 21 -8.46 -23.30 5.77
C ALA A 21 -9.71 -22.67 6.42
N GLN A 22 -10.60 -22.24 5.53
CA GLN A 22 -12.06 -22.08 5.70
C GLN A 22 -12.55 -21.87 7.15
N GLY A 23 -12.73 -20.61 7.55
CA GLY A 23 -13.45 -20.32 8.79
C GLY A 23 -13.04 -18.99 9.41
N THR A 24 -13.82 -17.95 9.09
CA THR A 24 -14.18 -16.82 9.97
C THR A 24 -13.18 -16.39 11.05
N ALA A 25 -12.36 -15.38 10.72
CA ALA A 25 -12.43 -14.04 11.32
C ALA A 25 -11.06 -13.32 11.27
N VAL A 26 -10.76 -12.65 10.14
CA VAL A 26 -9.91 -11.44 10.09
C VAL A 26 -10.42 -10.54 8.95
N ALA A 27 -11.72 -10.26 8.93
CA ALA A 27 -12.37 -9.50 7.86
C ALA A 27 -13.19 -8.30 8.38
N ALA A 28 -13.02 -7.91 9.64
CA ALA A 28 -13.85 -6.86 10.25
C ALA A 28 -13.08 -5.64 10.77
N GLU A 29 -11.74 -5.62 10.73
CA GLU A 29 -10.94 -4.47 11.20
C GLU A 29 -9.99 -3.90 10.12
N THR A 30 -10.13 -4.32 8.87
CA THR A 30 -9.23 -3.94 7.76
C THR A 30 -9.79 -2.83 6.87
N ALA A 31 -10.68 -2.00 7.40
CA ALA A 31 -11.08 -0.74 6.78
C ALA A 31 -10.47 0.44 7.54
N CYS A 32 -9.31 0.24 8.16
CA CYS A 32 -8.75 1.15 9.13
C CYS A 32 -7.24 1.23 9.00
N ASN A 33 -6.76 2.25 8.31
CA ASN A 33 -5.34 2.59 8.33
C ASN A 33 -5.11 3.53 9.51
N CYS A 34 -4.48 3.06 10.59
CA CYS A 34 -4.09 3.92 11.71
C CYS A 34 -2.97 4.87 11.21
N VAL A 35 -3.36 6.07 10.76
CA VAL A 35 -2.46 7.18 10.42
C VAL A 35 -2.69 8.24 11.50
N ASP A 36 -1.64 8.65 12.21
CA ASP A 36 -1.72 9.60 13.32
C ASP A 36 -2.70 9.19 14.43
N THR A 37 -2.72 7.91 14.83
CA THR A 37 -3.62 7.35 15.86
C THR A 37 -5.12 7.39 15.52
N GLN A 38 -5.48 7.70 14.27
CA GLN A 38 -6.86 7.71 13.80
C GLN A 38 -7.11 6.61 12.77
N CYS A 39 -8.28 5.99 12.88
CA CYS A 39 -8.75 5.00 11.94
C CYS A 39 -9.21 5.65 10.63
N HIS A 40 -8.46 5.46 9.54
CA HIS A 40 -8.86 5.95 8.22
C HIS A 40 -9.50 4.83 7.40
N THR A 41 -10.79 4.95 7.13
CA THR A 41 -11.50 4.13 6.15
C THR A 41 -11.44 4.79 4.79
N ALA A 42 -10.74 4.15 3.85
CA ALA A 42 -10.78 4.57 2.45
C ALA A 42 -12.18 4.29 1.89
N SER A 43 -12.76 5.27 1.18
CA SER A 43 -14.06 5.13 0.52
C SER A 43 -13.97 4.27 -0.77
N MET A 44 -12.75 3.92 -1.20
CA MET A 44 -12.49 3.12 -2.39
C MET A 44 -11.50 1.99 -2.14
N THR A 45 -11.67 0.94 -2.94
CA THR A 45 -10.80 -0.24 -2.95
C THR A 45 -9.53 0.04 -3.76
N VAL A 46 -8.49 -0.78 -3.57
CA VAL A 46 -7.27 -0.69 -4.40
C VAL A 46 -7.59 -0.96 -5.87
N GLY A 47 -8.45 -1.96 -6.16
CA GLY A 47 -8.94 -2.24 -7.51
C GLY A 47 -9.67 -1.05 -8.14
N ALA A 48 -10.53 -0.38 -7.37
CA ALA A 48 -11.23 0.83 -7.79
C ALA A 48 -10.24 2.00 -7.99
N PHE A 49 -9.22 2.12 -7.15
CA PHE A 49 -8.17 3.13 -7.29
C PHE A 49 -7.43 2.99 -8.62
N VAL A 50 -6.96 1.78 -8.96
CA VAL A 50 -6.20 1.54 -10.21
C VAL A 50 -7.07 1.64 -11.46
N GLN A 51 -8.39 1.54 -11.31
CA GLN A 51 -9.33 1.82 -12.39
C GLN A 51 -9.74 3.30 -12.46
N SER A 52 -9.38 4.11 -11.46
CA SER A 52 -9.69 5.54 -11.40
C SER A 52 -8.73 6.39 -12.26
N GLN A 53 -9.03 7.68 -12.41
CA GLN A 53 -8.33 8.52 -13.38
C GLN A 53 -6.82 8.66 -13.13
N ASN A 54 -6.04 8.21 -14.13
CA ASN A 54 -4.66 8.52 -14.48
C ASN A 54 -3.73 9.02 -13.34
N PRO A 55 -3.48 8.19 -12.30
CA PRO A 55 -2.53 8.52 -11.25
C PRO A 55 -1.13 8.76 -11.81
N VAL A 56 -0.33 9.52 -11.07
CA VAL A 56 1.12 9.61 -11.28
C VAL A 56 1.81 8.60 -10.36
N ILE A 57 2.64 7.74 -10.93
CA ILE A 57 3.49 6.82 -10.17
C ILE A 57 4.68 7.61 -9.62
N VAL A 58 4.90 7.51 -8.31
CA VAL A 58 5.96 8.20 -7.59
C VAL A 58 6.92 7.18 -6.98
N ILE A 59 8.19 7.34 -7.29
CA ILE A 59 9.30 6.56 -6.72
C ILE A 59 10.28 7.48 -5.99
N GLY A 60 10.98 6.94 -5.00
CA GLY A 60 12.08 7.65 -4.35
C GLY A 60 13.24 7.90 -5.30
N ALA A 61 13.98 9.00 -5.10
CA ALA A 61 15.20 9.29 -5.86
C ALA A 61 16.28 8.18 -5.74
N SER A 62 16.23 7.37 -4.67
CA SER A 62 17.12 6.23 -4.43
C SER A 62 16.35 4.91 -4.37
N ALA A 63 15.22 4.81 -5.07
CA ALA A 63 14.42 3.58 -5.14
C ALA A 63 15.26 2.39 -5.63
N ALA A 64 15.03 1.23 -5.02
CA ALA A 64 15.71 0.00 -5.39
C ALA A 64 15.34 -0.43 -6.81
N THR A 65 16.23 -1.20 -7.47
CA THR A 65 16.01 -1.67 -8.84
C THR A 65 14.65 -2.37 -9.02
N GLN A 66 14.24 -3.19 -8.06
CA GLN A 66 12.96 -3.93 -8.16
C GLN A 66 11.74 -2.98 -8.06
N GLU A 67 11.82 -1.92 -7.26
CA GLU A 67 10.77 -0.90 -7.14
C GLU A 67 10.68 -0.07 -8.44
N ASN A 68 11.82 0.26 -9.05
CA ASN A 68 11.86 0.92 -10.36
C ASN A 68 11.21 0.04 -11.44
N ILE A 69 11.49 -1.26 -11.44
CA ILE A 69 10.84 -2.19 -12.38
C ILE A 69 9.34 -2.27 -12.10
N ALA A 70 8.92 -2.31 -10.84
CA ALA A 70 7.50 -2.31 -10.47
C ALA A 70 6.78 -1.05 -11.01
N ALA A 71 7.42 0.12 -10.90
CA ALA A 71 6.91 1.36 -11.48
C ALA A 71 6.76 1.29 -13.01
N ILE A 72 7.76 0.71 -13.68
CA ILE A 72 7.75 0.53 -15.13
C ILE A 72 6.65 -0.45 -15.55
N ASP A 73 6.48 -1.57 -14.83
CA ASP A 73 5.46 -2.59 -15.11
C ASP A 73 4.05 -1.96 -15.02
N LEU A 74 3.77 -1.16 -13.96
CA LEU A 74 2.51 -0.42 -13.83
C LEU A 74 2.30 0.62 -14.93
N ALA A 75 3.34 1.41 -15.24
CA ALA A 75 3.29 2.39 -16.30
C ALA A 75 3.01 1.73 -17.67
N GLY A 76 3.63 0.59 -17.93
CA GLY A 76 3.41 -0.19 -19.15
C GLY A 76 1.98 -0.74 -19.25
N LYS A 77 1.40 -1.19 -18.14
CA LYS A 77 0.02 -1.71 -18.10
C LYS A 77 -1.03 -0.61 -18.29
N TYR A 78 -0.89 0.50 -17.59
CA TYR A 78 -1.95 1.51 -17.47
C TYR A 78 -1.67 2.83 -18.20
N GLY A 79 -0.48 3.00 -18.79
CA GLY A 79 -0.09 4.23 -19.48
C GLY A 79 0.20 5.41 -18.55
N TRP A 80 0.45 5.15 -17.27
CA TRP A 80 0.68 6.18 -16.27
C TRP A 80 2.09 6.78 -16.34
N LYS A 81 2.22 8.02 -15.88
CA LYS A 81 3.51 8.70 -15.81
C LYS A 81 4.27 8.23 -14.56
N VAL A 82 5.56 7.93 -14.71
CA VAL A 82 6.50 7.74 -13.59
C VAL A 82 7.27 9.02 -13.34
N VAL A 83 7.35 9.45 -12.08
CA VAL A 83 8.18 10.57 -11.63
C VAL A 83 8.93 10.23 -10.36
N THR A 84 9.99 10.98 -10.08
CA THR A 84 10.62 10.96 -8.76
C THR A 84 9.87 11.88 -7.81
N ASP A 85 9.90 11.53 -6.54
CA ASP A 85 9.30 12.29 -5.45
C ASP A 85 9.78 13.75 -5.37
N ALA A 86 11.00 14.04 -5.82
CA ALA A 86 11.54 15.39 -5.97
C ALA A 86 10.63 16.34 -6.79
N THR A 87 9.80 15.81 -7.69
CA THR A 87 8.88 16.59 -8.52
C THR A 87 7.52 16.87 -7.87
N ILE A 88 7.25 16.25 -6.72
CA ILE A 88 6.00 16.41 -5.99
C ILE A 88 6.15 17.50 -4.94
N SER A 89 5.37 18.58 -5.03
CA SER A 89 5.37 19.67 -4.06
C SER A 89 4.35 19.48 -2.93
N ASP A 90 3.26 18.76 -3.19
CA ASP A 90 2.20 18.47 -2.22
C ASP A 90 1.59 17.09 -2.54
N ALA A 91 1.70 16.16 -1.60
CA ALA A 91 1.19 14.81 -1.73
C ALA A 91 -0.33 14.70 -1.44
N THR A 92 -0.93 15.74 -0.86
CA THR A 92 -2.29 15.70 -0.31
C THR A 92 -3.39 16.14 -1.28
N THR A 93 -3.03 16.76 -2.41
CA THR A 93 -3.98 17.30 -3.40
C THR A 93 -4.02 16.53 -4.72
N GLY A 94 -3.01 15.70 -5.00
CA GLY A 94 -2.91 14.91 -6.23
C GLY A 94 -3.43 13.49 -6.12
N THR A 95 -3.43 12.77 -7.24
CA THR A 95 -3.73 11.34 -7.31
C THR A 95 -2.46 10.56 -7.64
N TYR A 96 -1.95 9.78 -6.68
CA TYR A 96 -0.62 9.18 -6.74
C TYR A 96 -0.61 7.68 -6.48
N VAL A 97 0.32 6.97 -7.14
CA VAL A 97 0.72 5.62 -6.73
C VAL A 97 2.15 5.70 -6.22
N ALA A 98 2.34 5.61 -4.90
CA ALA A 98 3.66 5.57 -4.30
C ALA A 98 4.17 4.13 -4.24
N ILE A 99 5.37 3.88 -4.76
CA ILE A 99 6.00 2.56 -4.74
C ILE A 99 7.17 2.57 -3.77
N GLY A 100 7.19 1.57 -2.89
CA GLY A 100 8.18 1.38 -1.85
C GLY A 100 7.63 1.70 -0.45
N GLY A 101 8.46 1.35 0.54
CA GLY A 101 8.18 1.49 1.97
C GLY A 101 7.65 2.84 2.46
N PRO A 102 7.16 2.90 3.71
CA PRO A 102 7.10 4.15 4.45
C PRO A 102 8.47 4.82 4.34
N TYR A 103 8.49 6.12 4.00
CA TYR A 103 9.72 6.90 3.78
C TYR A 103 10.55 6.58 2.53
N ALA A 104 10.14 5.61 1.70
CA ALA A 104 10.78 5.42 0.39
C ALA A 104 10.64 6.68 -0.50
N ASN A 105 9.56 7.44 -0.29
CA ASN A 105 9.34 8.73 -0.90
C ASN A 105 8.40 9.58 -0.04
N LYS A 106 8.39 10.90 -0.28
CA LYS A 106 7.53 11.83 0.47
C LYS A 106 6.02 11.52 0.37
N VAL A 107 5.58 10.86 -0.71
CA VAL A 107 4.17 10.56 -0.93
C VAL A 107 3.74 9.36 -0.08
N SER A 108 4.57 8.32 0.01
CA SER A 108 4.33 7.22 0.94
C SER A 108 4.43 7.69 2.39
N GLU A 109 5.41 8.54 2.73
CA GLU A 109 5.53 9.15 4.06
C GLU A 109 4.28 9.94 4.47
N ALA A 110 3.78 10.82 3.60
CA ALA A 110 2.56 11.59 3.85
C ALA A 110 1.31 10.71 3.97
N ALA A 111 1.27 9.58 3.27
CA ALA A 111 0.14 8.65 3.35
C ALA A 111 0.16 7.79 4.62
N PHE A 112 1.34 7.46 5.16
CA PHE A 112 1.49 6.57 6.32
C PHE A 112 1.57 7.29 7.68
N GLY A 113 1.86 8.59 7.75
CA GLY A 113 1.92 9.34 9.02
C GLY A 113 2.96 8.81 10.03
N GLY A 114 3.95 8.06 9.54
CA GLY A 114 5.17 7.76 10.27
C GLY A 114 5.23 6.50 11.12
N GLN A 115 4.22 5.61 11.14
CA GLN A 115 4.35 4.34 11.87
C GLN A 115 3.64 3.16 11.19
N ILE A 116 4.32 2.54 10.23
CA ILE A 116 4.08 1.12 9.87
C ILE A 116 5.44 0.44 9.86
N TRP A 117 5.64 -0.53 10.76
CA TRP A 117 6.97 -1.05 11.07
C TRP A 117 7.14 -2.56 10.92
N ASP A 118 6.13 -3.31 10.50
CA ASP A 118 6.32 -4.73 10.23
C ASP A 118 5.35 -5.27 9.18
N TYR A 119 5.86 -5.51 7.98
CA TYR A 119 5.28 -6.44 7.02
C TYR A 119 5.96 -7.77 7.32
N GLY A 120 5.23 -8.85 7.55
CA GLY A 120 5.88 -10.15 7.72
C GLY A 120 6.83 -10.43 6.55
N VAL A 121 7.86 -11.25 6.77
CA VAL A 121 8.82 -11.57 5.71
C VAL A 121 8.12 -12.13 4.48
N GLY A 122 8.35 -11.50 3.32
CA GLY A 122 7.72 -11.88 2.04
C GLY A 122 6.32 -11.32 1.85
N GLU A 123 5.92 -10.31 2.61
CA GLU A 123 4.59 -9.70 2.52
C GLU A 123 4.64 -8.33 1.86
N ALA A 124 3.50 -7.88 1.34
CA ALA A 124 3.33 -6.53 0.82
C ALA A 124 2.00 -5.93 1.25
N LEU A 125 1.99 -4.61 1.46
CA LEU A 125 0.82 -3.83 1.82
C LEU A 125 0.39 -2.94 0.64
N PHE A 126 -0.92 -2.87 0.45
CA PHE A 126 -1.60 -1.88 -0.37
C PHE A 126 -2.41 -0.96 0.54
N LEU A 127 -2.03 0.32 0.57
CA LEU A 127 -2.70 1.33 1.37
C LEU A 127 -3.36 2.35 0.47
N VAL A 128 -4.68 2.53 0.57
CA VAL A 128 -5.34 3.70 0.00
C VAL A 128 -5.50 4.75 1.11
N LYS A 129 -5.00 5.96 0.85
CA LYS A 129 -5.21 7.15 1.67
C LYS A 129 -5.97 8.18 0.85
N GLU A 130 -7.07 8.68 1.39
CA GLU A 130 -7.76 9.86 0.87
C GLU A 130 -7.49 11.02 1.84
N PHE A 131 -7.17 12.18 1.29
CA PHE A 131 -6.86 13.38 2.06
C PHE A 131 -8.05 14.34 2.04
N ASP A 132 -8.25 15.09 3.12
CA ASP A 132 -9.29 16.12 3.20
C ASP A 132 -9.15 17.20 2.11
N ALA A 133 -7.93 17.41 1.62
CA ALA A 133 -7.62 18.31 0.51
C ALA A 133 -8.05 17.76 -0.87
N GLY A 134 -8.65 16.57 -0.93
CA GLY A 134 -9.20 15.94 -2.13
C GLY A 134 -8.22 15.06 -2.92
N GLY A 135 -6.97 14.98 -2.50
CA GLY A 135 -6.00 14.05 -3.07
C GLY A 135 -6.21 12.63 -2.57
N LYS A 136 -5.58 11.69 -3.27
CA LYS A 136 -5.62 10.26 -2.94
C LYS A 136 -4.32 9.57 -3.34
N THR A 137 -3.86 8.67 -2.49
CA THR A 137 -2.61 7.93 -2.69
C THR A 137 -2.86 6.45 -2.50
N LEU A 138 -2.45 5.65 -3.47
CA LEU A 138 -2.22 4.22 -3.29
C LEU A 138 -0.74 4.01 -2.98
N VAL A 139 -0.42 3.43 -1.83
CA VAL A 139 0.94 2.98 -1.52
C VAL A 139 1.05 1.48 -1.73
N ILE A 140 2.12 1.06 -2.41
CA ILE A 140 2.46 -0.35 -2.62
C ILE A 140 3.84 -0.60 -2.03
N SER A 141 3.90 -1.37 -0.95
CA SER A 141 5.10 -1.53 -0.13
C SER A 141 5.28 -2.98 0.30
N GLY A 142 6.35 -3.63 -0.16
CA GLY A 142 6.80 -4.94 0.32
C GLY A 142 7.73 -4.86 1.53
N SER A 143 7.89 -5.99 2.24
CA SER A 143 8.96 -6.19 3.23
C SER A 143 10.36 -6.00 2.63
N GLU A 144 10.51 -6.37 1.36
CA GLU A 144 11.70 -6.10 0.55
C GLU A 144 11.29 -5.53 -0.81
N ALA A 145 12.25 -4.90 -1.50
CA ALA A 145 12.01 -4.35 -2.84
C ALA A 145 11.50 -5.40 -3.85
N GLN A 146 11.91 -6.66 -3.69
CA GLN A 146 11.43 -7.77 -4.52
C GLN A 146 9.95 -8.09 -4.25
N ASP A 147 9.51 -7.99 -2.99
CA ASP A 147 8.12 -8.23 -2.61
C ASP A 147 7.22 -7.11 -3.11
N THR A 148 7.68 -5.85 -3.05
CA THR A 148 7.00 -4.71 -3.68
C THR A 148 6.71 -4.99 -5.16
N ARG A 149 7.70 -5.51 -5.89
CA ARG A 149 7.55 -5.84 -7.31
C ARG A 149 6.56 -6.98 -7.54
N ASN A 150 6.62 -8.04 -6.74
CA ASN A 150 5.71 -9.17 -6.87
C ASN A 150 4.27 -8.72 -6.62
N ALA A 151 4.05 -7.91 -5.58
CA ALA A 151 2.75 -7.33 -5.27
C ALA A 151 2.20 -6.48 -6.44
N VAL A 152 3.05 -5.67 -7.07
CA VAL A 152 2.65 -4.91 -8.26
C VAL A 152 2.21 -5.83 -9.41
N LYS A 153 2.89 -6.95 -9.65
CA LYS A 153 2.47 -7.92 -10.67
C LYS A 153 1.12 -8.53 -10.34
N ASP A 154 0.92 -8.94 -9.10
CA ASP A 154 -0.35 -9.50 -8.64
C ASP A 154 -1.51 -8.51 -8.83
N LEU A 155 -1.27 -7.22 -8.54
CA LEU A 155 -2.22 -6.14 -8.78
C LEU A 155 -2.54 -5.94 -10.27
N ILE A 156 -1.54 -6.02 -11.14
CA ILE A 156 -1.72 -5.90 -12.60
C ILE A 156 -2.54 -7.07 -13.16
N ASP A 157 -2.26 -8.28 -12.67
CA ASP A 157 -2.88 -9.51 -13.16
C ASP A 157 -4.30 -9.68 -12.62
N ASN A 158 -4.56 -9.26 -11.38
CA ASN A 158 -5.83 -9.51 -10.67
C ASN A 158 -6.36 -8.29 -9.91
N PRO A 159 -6.56 -7.11 -10.54
CA PRO A 159 -6.93 -5.88 -9.83
C PRO A 159 -8.27 -5.97 -9.09
N GLU A 160 -9.21 -6.78 -9.60
CA GLU A 160 -10.53 -7.00 -8.97
C GLU A 160 -10.45 -7.83 -7.69
N SER A 161 -9.36 -8.58 -7.49
CA SER A 161 -9.12 -9.31 -6.24
C SER A 161 -8.76 -8.39 -5.07
N PHE A 162 -8.57 -7.09 -5.34
CA PHE A 162 -8.25 -6.09 -4.34
C PHE A 162 -9.48 -5.23 -3.97
N THR A 163 -10.44 -5.81 -3.24
CA THR A 163 -11.70 -5.20 -2.76
C THR A 163 -11.65 -4.39 -1.45
N ASP A 164 -10.61 -4.52 -0.61
CA ASP A 164 -10.33 -3.70 0.59
C ASP A 164 -8.87 -3.17 0.64
N VAL A 165 -8.39 -2.70 1.80
CA VAL A 165 -6.95 -2.48 2.09
C VAL A 165 -6.31 -3.86 2.31
N TYR A 166 -5.28 -4.22 1.50
CA TYR A 166 -4.70 -5.57 1.54
C TYR A 166 -3.32 -5.62 2.12
N VAL A 167 -3.11 -6.60 3.00
CA VAL A 167 -1.81 -7.26 3.17
C VAL A 167 -1.82 -8.51 2.27
N VAL A 168 -0.95 -8.55 1.27
CA VAL A 168 -0.69 -9.74 0.45
C VAL A 168 0.42 -10.54 1.10
N GLN A 169 0.10 -11.76 1.52
CA GLN A 169 1.08 -12.74 1.97
C GLN A 169 1.55 -13.58 0.78
N ARG A 170 2.87 -13.70 0.57
CA ARG A 170 3.40 -14.63 -0.42
C ARG A 170 3.00 -16.07 -0.05
N VAL A 171 2.34 -16.75 -0.98
CA VAL A 171 2.22 -18.22 -0.91
C VAL A 171 3.56 -18.79 -1.38
N SER A 172 4.21 -19.55 -0.51
CA SER A 172 5.48 -20.24 -0.80
C SER A 172 5.28 -21.41 -1.76
#